data_AF-A0A2T0SWM5-F1
#
_entry.id   AF-A0A2T0SWM5-F1
#
_cell.length_a   1.000
_cell.length_b   1.000
_cell.length_c   1.000
_cell.angle_alpha   90.00
_cell.angle_beta   90.00
_cell.angle_gamma   90.00
#
_symmetry.space_group_name_H-M   'P 1'
#
loop_
_entity.id
_entity.type
_entity.pdbx_description
1 polymer ?
#
loop_
_entity_poly.entity_id
_entity_poly.type
_entity_poly.pdbx_seq_one_letter_code
_entity_poly.pdbx_strand_id
1 'polypeptide(L)'
;MSTTFSEARESGYERLSRIVEQRAGRYADEVELALNQGGLRDEEAELLDEFEQYVSNVLDEYPSRRRKSHQLIFNALYERKPETVPSERRRTLLVALMAAEVEAQGPLRLTMRQNKDLAEILEQLGTDCVAEKMMMHAAEAFERAAEIHLLTNDNLERDRFLYLRTKVLHRIERSWWRRIMQTVSAVTCGYGYRPYRLLGWVLVQLLVFWVMLLVVADGTWLHSLYLAAVNFINPAGTDELGGKVKTVLVVESYFGALSLNVFFALLVRRWFR
;
A
#
# COMPACT_ATOMS: atom_id res chain seq x y z
N MET A 1 9.44 18.91 45.08
CA MET A 1 8.26 19.26 44.26
C MET A 1 8.32 18.80 42.80
N SER A 2 9.50 18.42 42.25
CA SER A 2 9.62 17.89 40.87
C SER A 2 9.20 16.41 40.72
N THR A 3 9.43 15.59 41.75
CA THR A 3 9.24 14.14 41.72
C THR A 3 7.77 13.70 41.67
N THR A 4 6.90 14.32 42.48
CA THR A 4 5.47 13.98 42.55
C THR A 4 4.70 14.27 41.26
N PHE A 5 5.16 15.23 40.45
CA PHE A 5 4.56 15.54 39.15
C PHE A 5 5.02 14.59 38.03
N SER A 6 6.17 13.92 38.19
CA SER A 6 6.65 12.91 37.25
C SER A 6 5.87 11.60 37.44
N GLU A 7 5.73 11.15 38.69
CA GLU A 7 5.00 9.92 39.04
C GLU A 7 3.52 9.98 38.63
N ALA A 8 2.86 11.12 38.80
CA ALA A 8 1.46 11.30 38.39
C ALA A 8 1.25 11.33 36.86
N ARG A 9 2.31 11.52 36.05
CA ARG A 9 2.25 11.45 34.58
C ARG A 9 2.49 10.04 34.08
N GLU A 10 3.47 9.35 34.64
CA GLU A 10 3.74 7.95 34.34
C GLU A 10 2.52 7.08 34.66
N SER A 11 1.84 7.33 35.78
CA SER A 11 0.61 6.61 36.14
C SER A 11 -0.56 6.80 35.16
N GLY A 12 -0.64 7.97 34.50
CA GLY A 12 -1.68 8.26 33.49
C GLY A 12 -1.47 7.49 32.19
N TYR A 13 -0.24 7.42 31.70
CA TYR A 13 0.09 6.66 30.49
C TYR A 13 0.06 5.15 30.71
N GLU A 14 0.50 4.68 31.88
CA GLU A 14 0.35 3.26 32.25
C GLU A 14 -1.13 2.86 32.30
N ARG A 15 -2.00 3.73 32.85
CA ARG A 15 -3.44 3.50 32.84
C ARG A 15 -3.97 3.42 31.40
N LEU A 16 -3.56 4.33 30.53
CA LEU A 16 -3.99 4.34 29.12
C LEU A 16 -3.54 3.07 28.38
N SER A 17 -2.29 2.64 28.56
CA SER A 17 -1.78 1.39 27.99
C SER A 17 -2.60 0.18 28.45
N ARG A 18 -2.98 0.10 29.74
CA ARG A 18 -3.85 -0.97 30.24
C ARG A 18 -5.25 -0.94 29.63
N ILE A 19 -5.80 0.26 29.40
CA ILE A 19 -7.11 0.41 28.73
C ILE A 19 -7.00 -0.11 27.30
N VAL A 20 -5.96 0.27 26.55
CA VAL A 20 -5.70 -0.25 25.20
C VAL A 20 -5.58 -1.77 25.22
N GLU A 21 -4.76 -2.34 26.10
CA GLU A 21 -4.60 -3.79 26.22
C GLU A 21 -5.92 -4.51 26.53
N GLN A 22 -6.75 -3.93 27.41
CA GLN A 22 -8.04 -4.52 27.77
C GLN A 22 -9.04 -4.47 26.60
N ARG A 23 -9.12 -3.33 25.90
CA ARG A 23 -10.04 -3.14 24.77
C ARG A 23 -9.63 -3.97 23.56
N ALA A 24 -8.35 -3.91 23.18
CA ALA A 24 -7.80 -4.74 22.12
C ALA A 24 -7.85 -6.23 22.47
N GLY A 25 -7.79 -6.60 23.76
CA GLY A 25 -8.01 -7.97 24.21
C GLY A 25 -9.41 -8.48 23.88
N ARG A 26 -10.45 -7.69 24.18
CA ARG A 26 -11.84 -8.05 23.83
C ARG A 26 -12.04 -8.13 22.33
N TYR A 27 -11.53 -7.14 21.60
CA TYR A 27 -11.58 -7.12 20.15
C TYR A 27 -10.87 -8.33 19.52
N ALA A 28 -9.72 -8.73 20.07
CA ALA A 28 -9.01 -9.91 19.60
C ALA A 28 -9.82 -11.20 19.80
N ASP A 29 -10.61 -11.31 20.87
CA ASP A 29 -11.50 -12.44 21.10
C ASP A 29 -12.63 -12.50 20.04
N GLU A 30 -13.16 -11.35 19.63
CA GLU A 30 -14.17 -11.21 18.55
C GLU A 30 -13.58 -11.62 17.19
N VAL A 31 -12.39 -11.12 16.85
CA VAL A 31 -11.66 -11.50 15.62
C VAL A 31 -11.32 -12.99 15.59
N GLU A 32 -10.89 -13.55 16.72
CA GLU A 32 -10.56 -14.97 16.83
C GLU A 32 -11.80 -15.86 16.67
N LEU A 33 -12.95 -15.41 17.19
CA LEU A 33 -14.23 -16.07 16.99
C LEU A 33 -14.64 -16.09 15.51
N ALA A 34 -14.55 -14.97 14.82
CA ALA A 34 -14.83 -14.86 13.38
C ALA A 34 -13.86 -15.71 12.53
N LEU A 35 -12.58 -15.77 12.92
CA LEU A 35 -11.58 -16.64 12.28
C LEU A 35 -11.90 -18.12 12.44
N ASN A 36 -12.27 -18.55 13.65
CA ASN A 36 -12.58 -19.94 13.95
C ASN A 36 -13.85 -20.42 13.24
N GLN A 37 -14.80 -19.51 12.98
CA GLN A 37 -16.00 -19.79 12.19
C GLN A 37 -15.75 -19.75 10.68
N GLY A 38 -14.57 -19.29 10.24
CA GLY A 38 -14.24 -19.09 8.82
C GLY A 38 -14.95 -17.88 8.19
N GLY A 39 -15.65 -17.09 9.01
CA GLY A 39 -16.45 -15.92 8.60
C GLY A 39 -15.65 -14.62 8.51
N LEU A 40 -14.39 -14.59 8.97
CA LEU A 40 -13.61 -13.35 9.06
C LEU A 40 -13.68 -12.49 7.79
N ARG A 41 -13.62 -13.07 6.59
CA ARG A 41 -13.63 -12.28 5.34
C ARG A 41 -14.92 -11.52 5.08
N ASP A 42 -16.04 -12.02 5.57
CA ASP A 42 -17.34 -11.44 5.35
C ASP A 42 -17.69 -10.46 6.49
N GLU A 43 -17.14 -10.71 7.69
CA GLU A 43 -17.34 -9.90 8.90
C GLU A 43 -16.23 -8.85 9.13
N GLU A 44 -15.10 -8.90 8.41
CA GLU A 44 -13.92 -8.05 8.68
C GLU A 44 -14.23 -6.56 8.59
N ALA A 45 -15.18 -6.17 7.73
CA ALA A 45 -15.59 -4.77 7.60
C ALA A 45 -16.36 -4.28 8.84
N GLU A 46 -17.28 -5.09 9.35
CA GLU A 46 -18.06 -4.75 10.56
C GLU A 46 -17.15 -4.75 11.80
N LEU A 47 -16.22 -5.70 11.89
CA LEU A 47 -15.20 -5.72 12.95
C LEU A 47 -14.30 -4.49 12.91
N LEU A 48 -13.98 -3.97 11.71
CA LEU A 48 -13.17 -2.76 11.59
C LEU A 48 -13.92 -1.51 12.09
N ASP A 49 -15.23 -1.42 11.86
CA ASP A 49 -16.07 -0.35 12.42
C ASP A 49 -16.08 -0.41 13.96
N GLU A 50 -16.17 -1.62 14.54
CA GLU A 50 -16.05 -1.84 15.99
C GLU A 50 -14.66 -1.47 16.53
N PHE A 51 -13.61 -1.80 15.78
CA PHE A 51 -12.25 -1.41 16.10
C PHE A 51 -12.08 0.11 16.17
N GLU A 52 -12.61 0.85 15.19
CA GLU A 52 -12.63 2.32 15.21
C GLU A 52 -13.39 2.86 16.43
N GLN A 53 -14.52 2.23 16.78
CA GLN A 53 -15.27 2.59 17.99
C GLN A 53 -14.44 2.35 19.26
N TYR A 54 -13.70 1.24 19.35
CA TYR A 54 -12.77 0.98 20.45
C TYR A 54 -11.68 2.04 20.52
N VAL A 55 -11.07 2.42 19.40
CA VAL A 55 -10.06 3.50 19.32
C VAL A 55 -10.65 4.83 19.80
N SER A 56 -11.84 5.23 19.33
CA SER A 56 -12.51 6.46 19.75
C SER A 56 -12.75 6.49 21.27
N ASN A 57 -13.23 5.37 21.84
CA ASN A 57 -13.45 5.28 23.28
C ASN A 57 -12.15 5.45 24.09
N VAL A 58 -11.01 4.98 23.57
CA VAL A 58 -9.70 5.20 24.21
C VAL A 58 -9.26 6.66 24.06
N LEU A 59 -9.51 7.29 22.92
CA LEU A 59 -9.19 8.70 22.68
C LEU A 59 -9.93 9.63 23.64
N ASP A 60 -11.16 9.30 24.05
CA ASP A 60 -11.91 10.07 25.06
C ASP A 60 -11.22 10.07 26.44
N GLU A 61 -10.47 9.02 26.77
CA GLU A 61 -9.68 8.92 28.01
C GLU A 61 -8.27 9.51 27.88
N TYR A 62 -7.91 10.04 26.71
CA TYR A 62 -6.56 10.50 26.42
C TYR A 62 -6.21 11.79 27.19
N PRO A 63 -5.06 11.85 27.90
CA PRO A 63 -4.71 13.02 28.69
C PRO A 63 -4.38 14.24 27.80
N SER A 64 -5.06 15.36 28.04
CA SER A 64 -4.92 16.62 27.25
C SER A 64 -3.62 17.40 27.51
N ARG A 65 -2.65 16.83 28.25
CA ARG A 65 -1.45 17.55 28.68
C ARG A 65 -0.29 17.40 27.70
N ARG A 66 0.35 18.54 27.40
CA ARG A 66 1.48 18.64 26.47
C ARG A 66 2.66 17.75 26.88
N ARG A 67 3.10 16.92 25.94
CA ARG A 67 4.24 15.99 26.08
C ARG A 67 5.58 16.73 26.08
N LYS A 68 6.54 16.24 26.87
CA LYS A 68 7.97 16.65 26.82
C LYS A 68 8.90 15.55 26.29
N SER A 69 8.49 14.28 26.31
CA SER A 69 9.30 13.13 25.85
C SER A 69 9.31 13.01 24.33
N HIS A 70 10.45 12.62 23.77
CA HIS A 70 10.66 12.43 22.32
C HIS A 70 10.31 11.01 21.84
N GLN A 71 10.00 10.08 22.73
CA GLN A 71 9.65 8.69 22.38
C GLN A 71 8.18 8.59 21.94
N LEU A 72 7.65 7.41 21.63
CA LEU A 72 6.21 7.16 21.50
C LEU A 72 5.62 6.75 22.87
N ILE A 73 4.32 6.89 23.10
CA ILE A 73 3.67 6.57 24.40
C ILE A 73 3.62 5.06 24.56
N PHE A 74 3.23 4.36 23.51
CA PHE A 74 3.00 2.93 23.55
C PHE A 74 4.20 2.12 23.06
N ASN A 75 5.42 2.67 23.18
CA ASN A 75 6.63 2.01 22.69
C ASN A 75 6.81 0.59 23.27
N ALA A 76 6.45 0.40 24.54
CA ALA A 76 6.49 -0.91 25.18
C ALA A 76 5.50 -1.93 24.59
N LEU A 77 4.37 -1.47 24.01
CA LEU A 77 3.41 -2.34 23.33
C LEU A 77 3.93 -2.74 21.94
N TYR A 78 4.63 -1.85 21.24
CA TYR A 78 5.22 -2.14 19.93
C TYR A 78 6.45 -3.07 20.02
N GLU A 79 7.26 -2.94 21.07
CA GLU A 79 8.46 -3.77 21.29
C GLU A 79 8.16 -5.17 21.86
N ARG A 80 6.90 -5.47 22.18
CA ARG A 80 6.51 -6.76 22.72
C ARG A 80 6.79 -7.85 21.68
N LYS A 81 7.58 -8.86 22.07
CA LYS A 81 7.93 -9.95 21.16
C LYS A 81 6.68 -10.73 20.76
N PRO A 82 6.53 -11.09 19.47
CA PRO A 82 5.42 -11.90 19.03
C PRO A 82 5.45 -13.25 19.74
N GLU A 83 4.31 -13.66 20.27
CA GLU A 83 4.18 -14.93 20.96
C GLU A 83 4.20 -16.12 19.99
N THR A 84 4.48 -17.31 20.53
CA THR A 84 4.59 -18.53 19.72
C THR A 84 3.22 -19.07 19.32
N VAL A 85 2.20 -18.83 20.14
CA VAL A 85 0.82 -19.27 19.91
C VAL A 85 0.14 -18.30 18.93
N PRO A 86 -0.51 -18.77 17.85
CA PRO A 86 -1.12 -17.89 16.84
C PRO A 86 -2.17 -16.92 17.38
N SER A 87 -3.05 -17.37 18.28
CA SER A 87 -4.10 -16.52 18.88
C SER A 87 -3.50 -15.42 19.75
N GLU A 88 -2.52 -15.74 20.59
CA GLU A 88 -1.84 -14.76 21.43
C GLU A 88 -1.00 -13.77 20.59
N ARG A 89 -0.40 -14.25 19.50
CA ARG A 89 0.28 -13.38 18.53
C ARG A 89 -0.68 -12.40 17.87
N ARG A 90 -1.84 -12.87 17.38
CA ARG A 90 -2.88 -11.98 16.82
C ARG A 90 -3.36 -10.97 17.83
N ARG A 91 -3.57 -11.39 19.09
CA ARG A 91 -3.93 -10.47 20.18
C ARG A 91 -2.86 -9.41 20.40
N THR A 92 -1.60 -9.80 20.49
CA THR A 92 -0.47 -8.85 20.67
C THR A 92 -0.39 -7.87 19.50
N LEU A 93 -0.60 -8.36 18.28
CA LEU A 93 -0.63 -7.56 17.06
C LEU A 93 -1.78 -6.55 17.04
N LEU A 94 -2.99 -6.96 17.43
CA LEU A 94 -4.16 -6.07 17.53
C LEU A 94 -4.01 -5.03 18.64
N VAL A 95 -3.38 -5.38 19.76
CA VAL A 95 -3.00 -4.43 20.81
C VAL A 95 -2.06 -3.37 20.26
N ALA A 96 -1.01 -3.78 19.56
CA ALA A 96 -0.05 -2.86 18.96
C ALA A 96 -0.69 -1.99 17.87
N LEU A 97 -1.60 -2.54 17.06
CA LEU A 97 -2.34 -1.79 16.04
C LEU A 97 -3.27 -0.75 16.66
N MET A 98 -4.05 -1.13 17.68
CA MET A 98 -4.92 -0.19 18.40
C MET A 98 -4.11 0.93 19.08
N ALA A 99 -2.96 0.59 19.67
CA ALA A 99 -2.06 1.57 20.25
C ALA A 99 -1.54 2.56 19.19
N ALA A 100 -1.14 2.06 18.01
CA ALA A 100 -0.65 2.89 16.91
C ALA A 100 -1.73 3.85 16.39
N GLU A 101 -2.98 3.39 16.27
CA GLU A 101 -4.13 4.22 15.86
C GLU A 101 -4.46 5.30 16.88
N VAL A 102 -4.53 4.94 18.17
CA VAL A 102 -4.73 5.91 19.26
C VAL A 102 -3.61 6.95 19.29
N GLU A 103 -2.37 6.56 19.00
CA GLU A 103 -1.25 7.49 18.96
C GLU A 103 -1.27 8.38 17.71
N ALA A 104 -1.68 7.86 16.55
CA ALA A 104 -1.82 8.61 15.30
C ALA A 104 -2.94 9.66 15.38
N GLN A 105 -4.08 9.30 15.98
CA GLN A 105 -5.27 10.15 16.11
C GLN A 105 -5.27 11.00 17.39
N GLY A 106 -4.30 10.79 18.28
CA GLY A 106 -4.21 11.46 19.57
C GLY A 106 -4.19 13.00 19.45
N PRO A 107 -4.69 13.74 20.46
CA PRO A 107 -4.74 15.21 20.44
C PRO A 107 -3.35 15.86 20.45
N LEU A 108 -2.30 15.09 20.74
CA LEU A 108 -0.93 15.57 20.81
C LEU A 108 -0.28 15.49 19.43
N ARG A 109 0.11 16.66 18.90
CA ARG A 109 0.91 16.72 17.67
C ARG A 109 2.26 16.02 17.90
N LEU A 110 2.47 14.94 17.15
CA LEU A 110 3.74 14.24 17.07
C LEU A 110 4.77 15.10 16.32
N THR A 111 6.04 14.98 16.73
CA THR A 111 7.16 15.55 15.99
C THR A 111 7.37 14.80 14.67
N MET A 112 8.06 15.41 13.71
CA MET A 112 8.35 14.77 12.41
C MET A 112 9.07 13.42 12.58
N ARG A 113 9.97 13.31 13.57
CA ARG A 113 10.66 12.05 13.88
C ARG A 113 9.70 10.99 14.41
N GLN A 114 8.83 11.34 15.37
CA GLN A 114 7.82 10.42 15.91
C GLN A 114 6.82 9.96 14.84
N ASN A 115 6.42 10.85 13.93
CA ASN A 115 5.58 10.49 12.79
C ASN A 115 6.27 9.45 11.91
N LYS A 116 7.56 9.65 11.59
CA LYS A 116 8.32 8.68 10.81
C LYS A 116 8.43 7.34 11.54
N ASP A 117 8.78 7.35 12.82
CA ASP A 117 8.91 6.15 13.65
C ASP A 117 7.55 5.40 13.72
N LEU A 118 6.43 6.11 13.87
CA LEU A 118 5.08 5.53 13.90
C LEU A 118 4.67 4.95 12.53
N ALA A 119 5.03 5.60 11.43
CA ALA A 119 4.77 5.07 10.09
C ALA A 119 5.54 3.78 9.81
N GLU A 120 6.80 3.67 10.28
CA GLU A 120 7.60 2.44 10.19
C GLU A 120 6.99 1.32 11.06
N ILE A 121 6.47 1.65 12.25
CA ILE A 121 5.75 0.69 13.10
C ILE A 121 4.47 0.21 12.40
N LEU A 122 3.67 1.11 11.84
CA LEU A 122 2.46 0.76 11.10
C LEU A 122 2.75 -0.10 9.86
N GLU A 123 3.88 0.12 9.18
CA GLU A 123 4.33 -0.75 8.10
C GLU A 123 4.54 -2.18 8.60
N GLN A 124 5.29 -2.33 9.68
CA GLN A 124 5.62 -3.62 10.26
C GLN A 124 4.35 -4.34 10.73
N LEU A 125 3.49 -3.65 11.47
CA LEU A 125 2.19 -4.18 11.91
C LEU A 125 1.33 -4.59 10.73
N GLY A 126 1.28 -3.77 9.67
CA GLY A 126 0.57 -4.12 8.44
C GLY A 126 1.13 -5.39 7.79
N THR A 127 2.45 -5.56 7.73
CA THR A 127 3.06 -6.79 7.20
C THR A 127 2.77 -8.02 8.06
N ASP A 128 2.75 -7.87 9.38
CA ASP A 128 2.42 -8.94 10.32
C ASP A 128 0.93 -9.33 10.23
N CYS A 129 0.03 -8.35 10.05
CA CYS A 129 -1.39 -8.59 9.79
C CYS A 129 -1.61 -9.39 8.50
N VAL A 130 -0.84 -9.09 7.44
CA VAL A 130 -0.87 -9.89 6.20
C VAL A 130 -0.43 -11.33 6.44
N ALA A 131 0.57 -11.55 7.30
CA ALA A 131 1.05 -12.90 7.64
C ALA A 131 -0.03 -13.70 8.41
N GLU A 132 -0.78 -13.04 9.29
CA GLU A 132 -1.88 -13.61 10.07
C GLU A 132 -3.24 -13.62 9.33
N LYS A 133 -3.26 -13.24 8.04
CA LYS A 133 -4.45 -13.21 7.16
C LYS A 133 -5.54 -12.18 7.54
N MET A 134 -5.21 -11.18 8.35
CA MET A 134 -6.09 -10.05 8.71
C MET A 134 -5.87 -8.92 7.69
N MET A 135 -6.50 -9.06 6.52
CA MET A 135 -6.14 -8.27 5.34
C MET A 135 -6.74 -6.86 5.38
N MET A 136 -7.94 -6.66 5.93
CA MET A 136 -8.50 -5.30 6.09
C MET A 136 -7.74 -4.53 7.15
N HIS A 137 -7.36 -5.17 8.25
CA HIS A 137 -6.50 -4.58 9.29
C HIS A 137 -5.14 -4.15 8.75
N ALA A 138 -4.52 -4.99 7.90
CA ALA A 138 -3.30 -4.62 7.22
C ALA A 138 -3.50 -3.43 6.27
N ALA A 139 -4.62 -3.37 5.56
CA ALA A 139 -4.94 -2.28 4.66
C ALA A 139 -5.09 -0.95 5.43
N GLU A 140 -5.78 -0.96 6.58
CA GLU A 140 -5.94 0.20 7.45
C GLU A 140 -4.59 0.68 8.00
N ALA A 141 -3.75 -0.24 8.49
CA ALA A 141 -2.41 0.11 8.96
C ALA A 141 -1.57 0.82 7.88
N PHE A 142 -1.63 0.33 6.63
CA PHE A 142 -0.97 0.98 5.51
C PHE A 142 -1.64 2.30 5.11
N GLU A 143 -2.96 2.42 5.20
CA GLU A 143 -3.65 3.70 4.97
C GLU A 143 -3.18 4.76 5.96
N ARG A 144 -3.16 4.43 7.25
CA ARG A 144 -2.69 5.31 8.31
C ARG A 144 -1.24 5.74 8.13
N ALA A 145 -0.36 4.80 7.79
CA ALA A 145 1.04 5.12 7.47
C ALA A 145 1.14 6.12 6.29
N ALA A 146 0.31 5.96 5.27
CA ALA A 146 0.25 6.89 4.14
C ALA A 146 -0.22 8.29 4.55
N GLU A 147 -1.22 8.38 5.43
CA GLU A 147 -1.70 9.67 5.98
C GLU A 147 -0.62 10.39 6.79
N ILE A 148 0.16 9.66 7.59
CA ILE A 148 1.27 10.25 8.34
C ILE A 148 2.33 10.81 7.38
N HIS A 149 2.63 10.10 6.28
CA HIS A 149 3.53 10.61 5.25
C HIS A 149 2.96 11.79 4.46
N LEU A 150 1.64 11.90 4.34
CA LEU A 150 1.00 13.11 3.81
C LEU A 150 1.26 14.32 4.72
N LEU A 151 1.14 14.14 6.05
CA LEU A 151 1.41 15.22 7.01
C LEU A 151 2.88 15.67 7.01
N THR A 152 3.81 14.80 6.64
CA THR A 152 5.25 15.11 6.55
C THR A 152 5.71 15.54 5.14
N ASN A 153 4.78 15.63 4.17
CA ASN A 153 5.06 15.91 2.76
C ASN A 153 6.02 14.92 2.06
N ASP A 154 6.13 13.69 2.59
CA ASP A 154 6.92 12.64 1.95
C ASP A 154 6.05 11.85 0.95
N ASN A 155 5.89 12.42 -0.25
CA ASN A 155 5.02 11.86 -1.27
C ASN A 155 5.48 10.49 -1.79
N LEU A 156 6.78 10.20 -1.76
CA LEU A 156 7.31 8.92 -2.22
C LEU A 156 6.95 7.81 -1.25
N GLU A 157 7.11 8.06 0.05
CA GLU A 157 6.74 7.10 1.08
C GLU A 157 5.22 7.00 1.28
N ARG A 158 4.48 8.09 1.10
CA ARG A 158 3.01 8.03 1.05
C ARG A 158 2.54 7.11 -0.08
N ASP A 159 3.06 7.32 -1.29
CA ASP A 159 2.79 6.40 -2.37
C ASP A 159 3.18 4.99 -1.88
N ARG A 160 4.33 4.83 -1.16
CA ARG A 160 4.78 3.55 -0.52
C ARG A 160 3.63 2.73 0.03
N PHE A 161 2.98 3.35 0.98
CA PHE A 161 1.96 2.71 1.76
C PHE A 161 0.66 2.48 0.99
N LEU A 162 0.25 3.41 0.13
CA LEU A 162 -0.99 3.25 -0.66
C LEU A 162 -0.95 2.04 -1.59
N TYR A 163 0.20 1.69 -2.16
CA TYR A 163 0.31 0.47 -2.95
C TYR A 163 0.33 -0.79 -2.11
N LEU A 164 0.97 -0.79 -0.94
CA LEU A 164 0.90 -1.93 -0.02
C LEU A 164 -0.55 -2.18 0.38
N ARG A 165 -1.28 -1.13 0.77
CA ARG A 165 -2.73 -1.15 1.00
C ARG A 165 -3.49 -1.76 -0.18
N THR A 166 -3.31 -1.20 -1.38
CA THR A 166 -4.04 -1.67 -2.57
C THR A 166 -3.69 -3.13 -2.87
N LYS A 167 -2.41 -3.51 -2.76
CA LYS A 167 -1.93 -4.89 -2.94
C LYS A 167 -2.57 -5.87 -1.96
N VAL A 168 -2.80 -5.45 -0.72
CA VAL A 168 -3.51 -6.27 0.27
C VAL A 168 -4.99 -6.40 -0.08
N LEU A 169 -5.69 -5.29 -0.35
CA LEU A 169 -7.10 -5.32 -0.75
C LEU A 169 -7.35 -6.21 -1.98
N HIS A 170 -6.41 -6.21 -2.94
CA HIS A 170 -6.48 -7.11 -4.11
C HIS A 170 -6.50 -8.59 -3.76
N ARG A 171 -5.88 -9.00 -2.64
CA ARG A 171 -5.91 -10.40 -2.20
C ARG A 171 -7.30 -10.81 -1.71
N ILE A 172 -8.10 -9.85 -1.27
CA ILE A 172 -9.46 -10.03 -0.78
C ILE A 172 -10.48 -9.98 -1.94
N GLU A 173 -10.26 -9.14 -2.96
CA GLU A 173 -11.18 -8.93 -4.09
C GLU A 173 -11.65 -10.25 -4.73
N ARG A 174 -12.95 -10.52 -4.80
CA ARG A 174 -13.48 -11.79 -5.35
C ARG A 174 -13.37 -11.90 -6.88
N SER A 175 -13.30 -10.77 -7.60
CA SER A 175 -13.31 -10.75 -9.07
C SER A 175 -11.92 -10.97 -9.67
N TRP A 176 -11.75 -12.08 -10.40
CA TRP A 176 -10.47 -12.42 -11.05
C TRP A 176 -10.08 -11.43 -12.15
N TRP A 177 -11.06 -10.90 -12.90
CA TRP A 177 -10.81 -9.90 -13.94
C TRP A 177 -10.22 -8.60 -13.38
N ARG A 178 -10.72 -8.13 -12.23
CA ARG A 178 -10.19 -6.95 -11.54
C ARG A 178 -8.75 -7.20 -11.09
N ARG A 179 -8.48 -8.37 -10.50
CA ARG A 179 -7.12 -8.78 -10.10
C ARG A 179 -6.13 -8.74 -11.26
N ILE A 180 -6.53 -9.22 -12.45
CA ILE A 180 -5.68 -9.22 -13.64
C ILE A 180 -5.41 -7.77 -14.10
N MET A 181 -6.46 -6.97 -14.27
CA MET A 181 -6.32 -5.57 -14.70
C MET A 181 -5.41 -4.76 -13.76
N GLN A 182 -5.54 -4.97 -12.45
CA GLN A 182 -4.73 -4.29 -11.45
C GLN A 182 -3.29 -4.81 -11.42
N THR A 183 -3.08 -6.11 -11.63
CA THR A 183 -1.73 -6.68 -11.75
C THR A 183 -1.03 -6.11 -12.98
N VAL A 184 -1.73 -6.03 -14.11
CA VAL A 184 -1.23 -5.40 -15.33
C VAL A 184 -0.88 -3.94 -15.05
N SER A 185 -1.77 -3.17 -14.42
CA SER A 185 -1.51 -1.78 -14.04
C SER A 185 -0.31 -1.64 -13.10
N ALA A 186 -0.14 -2.55 -12.14
CA ALA A 186 0.97 -2.53 -11.19
C ALA A 186 2.31 -2.88 -11.87
N VAL A 187 2.31 -3.77 -12.85
CA VAL A 187 3.49 -4.13 -13.64
C VAL A 187 3.84 -3.00 -14.62
N THR A 188 2.84 -2.45 -15.32
CA THR A 188 3.04 -1.44 -16.37
C THR A 188 3.47 -0.09 -15.80
N CYS A 189 2.70 0.46 -14.86
CA CYS A 189 2.92 1.80 -14.32
C CYS A 189 3.87 1.79 -13.11
N GLY A 190 4.09 0.61 -12.52
CA GLY A 190 4.90 0.46 -11.34
C GLY A 190 4.35 1.21 -10.15
N TYR A 191 5.18 1.25 -9.13
CA TYR A 191 4.85 1.85 -7.87
C TYR A 191 5.31 3.32 -7.77
N GLY A 192 4.44 4.23 -7.31
CA GLY A 192 4.75 5.66 -7.25
C GLY A 192 4.95 6.30 -8.62
N TYR A 193 4.32 5.73 -9.66
CA TYR A 193 4.39 6.18 -11.06
C TYR A 193 5.83 6.38 -11.55
N ARG A 194 6.54 5.26 -11.80
CA ARG A 194 7.94 5.29 -12.27
C ARG A 194 7.98 5.32 -13.82
N PRO A 195 8.19 6.48 -14.47
CA PRO A 195 8.15 6.59 -15.93
C PRO A 195 9.20 5.68 -16.62
N TYR A 196 10.32 5.40 -15.95
CA TYR A 196 11.35 4.52 -16.48
C TYR A 196 10.89 3.06 -16.67
N ARG A 197 9.91 2.58 -15.89
CA ARG A 197 9.34 1.24 -16.10
C ARG A 197 8.49 1.17 -17.37
N LEU A 198 7.75 2.25 -17.66
CA LEU A 198 7.02 2.37 -18.92
C LEU A 198 7.95 2.39 -20.13
N LEU A 199 9.10 3.04 -20.02
CA LEU A 199 10.12 2.98 -21.07
C LEU A 199 10.60 1.54 -21.29
N GLY A 200 10.83 0.79 -20.21
CA GLY A 200 11.10 -0.65 -20.30
C GLY A 200 9.97 -1.43 -20.98
N TRP A 201 8.71 -1.08 -20.72
CA TRP A 201 7.57 -1.71 -21.37
C TRP A 201 7.48 -1.38 -22.86
N VAL A 202 7.76 -0.12 -23.23
CA VAL A 202 7.85 0.29 -24.63
C VAL A 202 8.94 -0.50 -25.36
N LEU A 203 10.10 -0.73 -24.72
CA LEU A 203 11.17 -1.55 -25.30
C LEU A 203 10.74 -3.01 -25.51
N VAL A 204 10.08 -3.63 -24.55
CA VAL A 204 9.61 -5.01 -24.71
C VAL A 204 8.47 -5.08 -25.75
N GLN A 205 7.59 -4.09 -25.81
CA GLN A 205 6.56 -4.00 -26.86
C GLN A 205 7.21 -3.94 -28.26
N LEU A 206 8.22 -3.09 -28.44
CA LEU A 206 8.97 -2.98 -29.70
C LEU A 206 9.68 -4.30 -30.04
N LEU A 207 10.25 -4.99 -29.05
CA LEU A 207 10.86 -6.30 -29.23
C LEU A 207 9.83 -7.36 -29.67
N VAL A 208 8.64 -7.38 -29.08
CA VAL A 208 7.56 -8.30 -29.45
C VAL A 208 7.11 -8.07 -30.90
N PHE A 209 6.87 -6.81 -31.29
CA PHE A 209 6.48 -6.50 -32.68
C PHE A 209 7.61 -6.77 -33.68
N TRP A 210 8.86 -6.51 -33.31
CA TRP A 210 10.02 -6.91 -34.10
C TRP A 210 10.06 -8.43 -34.36
N VAL A 211 9.87 -9.24 -33.31
CA VAL A 211 9.82 -10.71 -33.45
C VAL A 211 8.62 -11.16 -34.30
N MET A 212 7.45 -10.55 -34.14
CA MET A 212 6.30 -10.84 -35.00
C MET A 212 6.59 -10.53 -36.48
N LEU A 213 7.25 -9.39 -36.76
CA LEU A 213 7.64 -9.02 -38.11
C LEU A 213 8.73 -9.93 -38.68
N LEU A 214 9.65 -10.45 -37.86
CA LEU A 214 10.62 -11.47 -38.30
C LEU A 214 9.95 -12.76 -38.78
N VAL A 215 8.83 -13.15 -38.15
CA VAL A 215 8.09 -14.36 -38.52
C VAL A 215 7.20 -14.14 -39.75
N VAL A 216 6.72 -12.91 -39.96
CA VAL A 216 5.70 -12.61 -40.97
C VAL A 216 6.27 -11.97 -42.23
N ALA A 217 7.41 -11.27 -42.14
CA ALA A 217 8.05 -10.60 -43.27
C ALA A 217 9.24 -11.41 -43.79
N ASP A 218 9.32 -11.60 -45.10
CA ASP A 218 10.42 -12.32 -45.79
C ASP A 218 11.72 -11.49 -45.89
N GLY A 219 12.00 -10.64 -44.89
CA GLY A 219 13.07 -9.65 -44.89
C GLY A 219 14.28 -10.00 -44.02
N THR A 220 15.32 -9.18 -44.12
CA THR A 220 16.46 -9.27 -43.20
C THR A 220 16.06 -8.78 -41.80
N TRP A 221 16.69 -9.32 -40.76
CA TRP A 221 16.34 -8.99 -39.38
C TRP A 221 16.49 -7.50 -39.04
N LEU A 222 17.46 -6.82 -39.65
CA LEU A 222 17.68 -5.38 -39.56
C LEU A 222 16.53 -4.59 -40.19
N HIS A 223 15.99 -5.07 -41.31
CA HIS A 223 14.86 -4.43 -41.98
C HIS A 223 13.59 -4.51 -41.12
N SER A 224 13.31 -5.68 -40.52
CA SER A 224 12.17 -5.83 -39.60
C SER A 224 12.30 -4.96 -38.35
N LEU A 225 13.51 -4.80 -37.81
CA LEU A 225 13.77 -3.93 -36.65
C LEU A 225 13.56 -2.45 -37.01
N TYR A 226 14.10 -2.04 -38.14
CA TYR A 226 13.92 -0.69 -38.66
C TYR A 226 12.44 -0.38 -38.88
N LEU A 227 11.70 -1.31 -39.49
CA LEU A 227 10.29 -1.16 -39.77
C LEU A 227 9.45 -1.03 -38.49
N ALA A 228 9.69 -1.89 -37.48
CA ALA A 228 9.05 -1.80 -36.17
C ALA A 228 9.32 -0.44 -35.49
N ALA A 229 10.59 -0.04 -35.42
CA ALA A 229 10.99 1.19 -34.74
C ALA A 229 10.42 2.46 -35.41
N VAL A 230 10.45 2.52 -36.75
CA VAL A 230 9.89 3.65 -37.50
C VAL A 230 8.38 3.70 -37.34
N ASN A 231 7.69 2.57 -37.51
CA ASN A 231 6.24 2.50 -37.40
C ASN A 231 5.73 2.82 -35.98
N PHE A 232 6.50 2.48 -34.95
CA PHE A 232 6.19 2.83 -33.56
C PHE A 232 6.22 4.35 -33.31
N ILE A 233 7.18 5.07 -33.89
CA ILE A 233 7.33 6.53 -33.72
C ILE A 233 6.38 7.29 -34.64
N ASN A 234 6.29 6.84 -35.89
CA ASN A 234 5.49 7.47 -36.92
C ASN A 234 4.83 6.36 -37.76
N PRO A 235 3.50 6.15 -37.63
CA PRO A 235 2.80 5.14 -38.40
C PRO A 235 3.02 5.40 -39.89
N ALA A 236 3.83 4.57 -40.54
CA ALA A 236 4.16 4.75 -41.95
C ALA A 236 3.01 4.24 -42.83
N GLY A 237 2.82 4.85 -44.00
CA GLY A 237 1.88 4.34 -45.00
C GLY A 237 2.25 2.91 -45.38
N THR A 238 1.30 1.98 -45.27
CA THR A 238 1.51 0.52 -45.42
C THR A 238 1.03 0.00 -46.79
N ASP A 239 0.98 0.86 -47.80
CA ASP A 239 0.23 0.57 -49.04
C ASP A 239 0.92 -0.45 -49.96
N GLU A 240 2.23 -0.67 -49.80
CA GLU A 240 3.01 -1.64 -50.58
C GLU A 240 3.28 -2.96 -49.84
N LEU A 241 2.80 -3.12 -48.60
CA LEU A 241 3.12 -4.26 -47.74
C LEU A 241 2.06 -5.38 -47.82
N GLY A 242 2.51 -6.63 -47.73
CA GLY A 242 1.63 -7.81 -47.69
C GLY A 242 0.62 -7.73 -46.54
N GLY A 243 -0.59 -8.26 -46.76
CA GLY A 243 -1.72 -8.09 -45.84
C GLY A 243 -1.44 -8.46 -44.37
N LYS A 244 -0.65 -9.50 -44.13
CA LYS A 244 -0.28 -9.92 -42.76
C LYS A 244 0.68 -8.92 -42.08
N VAL A 245 1.68 -8.43 -42.81
CA VAL A 245 2.62 -7.41 -42.32
C VAL A 245 1.86 -6.12 -42.02
N LYS A 246 0.94 -5.73 -42.90
CA LYS A 246 0.07 -4.57 -42.72
C LYS A 246 -0.76 -4.67 -41.43
N THR A 247 -1.38 -5.83 -41.15
CA THR A 247 -2.13 -6.02 -39.90
C THR A 247 -1.25 -5.86 -38.66
N VAL A 248 -0.05 -6.45 -38.66
CA VAL A 248 0.88 -6.34 -37.51
C VAL A 248 1.27 -4.87 -37.27
N LEU A 249 1.61 -4.12 -38.33
CA LEU A 249 1.99 -2.70 -38.23
C LEU A 249 0.83 -1.80 -37.79
N VAL A 250 -0.41 -2.10 -38.21
CA VAL A 250 -1.60 -1.38 -37.74
C VAL A 250 -1.81 -1.61 -36.25
N VAL A 251 -1.72 -2.86 -35.79
CA VAL A 251 -1.83 -3.18 -34.36
C VAL A 251 -0.70 -2.50 -33.56
N GLU A 252 0.53 -2.56 -34.06
CA GLU A 252 1.67 -1.88 -33.44
C GLU A 252 1.44 -0.38 -33.27
N SER A 253 0.94 0.31 -34.30
CA SER A 253 0.73 1.77 -34.24
C SER A 253 -0.34 2.16 -33.21
N TYR A 254 -1.45 1.40 -33.10
CA TYR A 254 -2.45 1.63 -32.05
C TYR A 254 -1.88 1.40 -30.65
N PHE A 255 -1.15 0.31 -30.44
CA PHE A 255 -0.51 0.04 -29.15
C PHE A 255 0.57 1.08 -28.84
N GLY A 256 1.35 1.52 -29.83
CA GLY A 256 2.36 2.57 -29.70
C GLY A 256 1.75 3.90 -29.28
N ALA A 257 0.67 4.31 -29.95
CA ALA A 257 -0.09 5.51 -29.59
C ALA A 257 -0.66 5.43 -28.17
N LEU A 258 -1.24 4.28 -27.76
CA LEU A 258 -1.74 4.07 -26.41
C LEU A 258 -0.63 4.19 -25.37
N SER A 259 0.50 3.51 -25.60
CA SER A 259 1.67 3.53 -24.71
C SER A 259 2.28 4.93 -24.58
N LEU A 260 2.41 5.68 -25.69
CA LEU A 260 2.87 7.06 -25.70
C LEU A 260 1.91 7.99 -24.95
N ASN A 261 0.60 7.88 -25.18
CA ASN A 261 -0.41 8.68 -24.48
C ASN A 261 -0.38 8.45 -22.97
N VAL A 262 -0.30 7.18 -22.53
CA VAL A 262 -0.17 6.84 -21.10
C VAL A 262 1.14 7.39 -20.54
N PHE A 263 2.25 7.25 -21.26
CA PHE A 263 3.55 7.79 -20.84
C PHE A 263 3.51 9.31 -20.68
N PHE A 264 2.95 10.04 -21.65
CA PHE A 264 2.80 11.50 -21.57
C PHE A 264 1.89 11.91 -20.43
N ALA A 265 0.73 11.27 -20.26
CA ALA A 265 -0.17 11.56 -19.15
C ALA A 265 0.53 11.42 -17.78
N LEU A 266 1.41 10.42 -17.65
CA LEU A 266 2.17 10.18 -16.44
C LEU A 266 3.34 11.15 -16.25
N LEU A 267 4.02 11.54 -17.34
CA LEU A 267 5.07 12.55 -17.31
C LEU A 267 4.49 13.91 -16.87
N VAL A 268 3.35 14.29 -17.45
CA VAL A 268 2.61 15.51 -17.09
C VAL A 268 2.21 15.48 -15.61
N ARG A 269 1.64 14.37 -15.12
CA ARG A 269 1.28 14.22 -13.70
C ARG A 269 2.49 14.34 -12.77
N ARG A 270 3.65 13.80 -13.16
CA ARG A 270 4.90 13.94 -12.39
C ARG A 270 5.40 15.37 -12.37
N TRP A 271 5.19 16.14 -13.43
CA TRP A 271 5.66 17.52 -13.51
C TRP A 271 4.80 18.51 -12.71
N PHE A 272 3.51 18.22 -12.56
CA PHE A 272 2.58 19.02 -11.74
C PHE A 272 2.65 18.72 -10.23
N ARG A 273 3.35 17.67 -9.82
CA ARG A 273 3.51 17.27 -8.42
C ARG A 273 4.85 17.77 -7.89
#